data_AF-A0A430RUT8-F1
#
_entry.id   AF-A0A430RUT8-F1
#
_cell.length_a   1.000
_cell.length_b   1.000
_cell.length_c   1.000
_cell.angle_alpha   90.00
_cell.angle_beta   90.00
_cell.angle_gamma   90.00
#
_symmetry.space_group_name_H-M   'P 1'
#
loop_
_entity.id
_entity.type
_entity.pdbx_description
1 polymer ?
#
loop_
_entity_poly.entity_id
_entity_poly.type
_entity_poly.pdbx_seq_one_letter_code
_entity_poly.pdbx_strand_id
1 'polypeptide(L)'
;MRVSDLSWFTPPTEPKPAPPFFGQERALKALEAAFRQGGHGYLVGPSGLGKRKRLLAYLKDRPFPKEELVYLPLGEEAFPLLLPEGQGRALVEGVEALLAEFTPALFREKGFLYAKNLVEARYEKEAEALLKALAQEAEGYGFALLEGEEGLRLSGKGPMPPELSAKLEETVLAYVDVRQRVEAEVAALRRGFAERFLLPKAQELKRRFPQAGRYLDWITETLLRAAALEEALKLEKLLPRLLVEGGDRVVYEPNPSPERLFGHLEYEMQEGLLSTHLGLLRPGALHRATGGVLVLEAHRVWELGSYTLLKRALATEEVEPLSPRP
;
A
#
# COMPACT_ATOMS: atom_id res chain seq x y z
N MET A 1 -81.00 -17.96 -7.50
CA MET A 1 -80.40 -18.30 -6.19
C MET A 1 -79.69 -17.03 -5.70
N ARG A 2 -80.28 -16.31 -4.73
CA ARG A 2 -79.64 -15.15 -4.09
C ARG A 2 -78.94 -15.65 -2.85
N VAL A 3 -77.61 -15.55 -2.80
CA VAL A 3 -76.85 -15.77 -1.57
C VAL A 3 -77.14 -14.55 -0.69
N SER A 4 -77.94 -14.74 0.36
CA SER A 4 -78.43 -13.65 1.22
C SER A 4 -77.51 -13.30 2.37
N ASP A 5 -76.50 -14.12 2.66
CA ASP A 5 -75.47 -13.79 3.64
C ASP A 5 -74.16 -14.49 3.34
N LEU A 6 -73.06 -13.74 3.37
CA LEU A 6 -71.69 -14.19 3.14
C LEU A 6 -70.90 -13.92 4.41
N SER A 7 -70.84 -14.90 5.32
CA SER A 7 -70.03 -14.80 6.53
C SER A 7 -68.59 -15.27 6.22
N TRP A 8 -67.66 -14.31 6.22
CA TRP A 8 -66.23 -14.59 6.08
C TRP A 8 -65.66 -15.04 7.43
N PHE A 9 -65.40 -16.34 7.59
CA PHE A 9 -64.63 -16.87 8.72
C PHE A 9 -63.30 -17.40 8.20
N THR A 10 -62.25 -16.59 8.33
CA THR A 10 -60.87 -17.06 8.18
C THR A 10 -60.36 -17.36 9.59
N PRO A 11 -60.19 -18.63 9.99
CA PRO A 11 -59.43 -18.91 11.21
C PRO A 11 -58.07 -18.23 11.08
N PRO A 12 -57.51 -17.62 12.15
CA PRO A 12 -56.19 -17.04 12.11
C PRO A 12 -55.22 -18.14 11.75
N THR A 13 -54.84 -18.17 10.47
CA THR A 13 -53.88 -19.10 9.92
C THR A 13 -52.62 -18.29 9.73
N GLU A 14 -51.52 -18.75 10.32
CA GLU A 14 -50.19 -18.22 10.06
C GLU A 14 -49.55 -19.11 8.99
N PRO A 15 -49.78 -18.85 7.69
CA PRO A 15 -49.19 -19.66 6.64
C PRO A 15 -47.67 -19.52 6.69
N LYS A 16 -46.97 -20.65 6.52
CA LYS A 16 -45.52 -20.64 6.39
C LYS A 16 -45.11 -19.84 5.15
N PRO A 17 -44.09 -18.97 5.23
CA PRO A 17 -43.58 -18.25 4.07
C PRO A 17 -43.16 -19.23 2.97
N ALA A 18 -43.60 -18.96 1.74
CA ALA A 18 -43.19 -19.73 0.58
C ALA A 18 -41.70 -19.52 0.28
N PRO A 19 -41.00 -20.52 -0.29
CA PRO A 19 -39.60 -20.35 -0.68
C PRO A 19 -39.43 -19.25 -1.74
N PRO A 20 -38.26 -18.59 -1.81
CA PRO A 20 -38.04 -17.41 -2.68
C PRO A 20 -38.39 -17.61 -4.16
N PHE A 21 -38.26 -18.82 -4.69
CA PHE A 21 -38.55 -19.17 -6.09
C PHE A 21 -39.78 -20.08 -6.26
N PHE A 22 -40.73 -20.09 -5.32
CA PHE A 22 -42.00 -20.83 -5.47
C PHE A 22 -42.70 -20.49 -6.79
N GLY A 23 -43.00 -21.51 -7.61
CA GLY A 23 -43.63 -21.38 -8.93
C GLY A 23 -42.70 -20.82 -10.02
N GLN A 24 -41.39 -20.77 -9.78
CA GLN A 24 -40.35 -20.26 -10.68
C GLN A 24 -39.18 -21.26 -10.78
N GLU A 25 -39.48 -22.56 -10.84
CA GLU A 25 -38.52 -23.66 -10.76
C GLU A 25 -37.51 -23.63 -11.91
N ARG A 26 -37.93 -23.19 -13.11
CA ARG A 26 -37.03 -23.00 -14.26
C ARG A 26 -35.95 -21.95 -13.95
N ALA A 27 -36.34 -20.82 -13.37
CA ALA A 27 -35.40 -19.74 -13.05
C ALA A 27 -34.41 -20.18 -11.96
N LEU A 28 -34.89 -20.92 -10.95
CA LEU A 28 -34.05 -21.48 -9.91
C LEU A 28 -33.01 -22.46 -10.47
N LYS A 29 -33.44 -23.42 -11.32
CA LYS A 29 -32.51 -24.38 -11.95
C LYS A 29 -31.43 -23.70 -12.79
N ALA A 30 -31.78 -22.66 -13.54
CA ALA A 30 -30.82 -21.89 -14.33
C ALA A 30 -29.82 -21.14 -13.44
N LEU A 31 -30.29 -20.54 -12.34
CA LEU A 31 -29.44 -19.85 -11.37
C LEU A 31 -28.46 -20.81 -10.69
N GLU A 32 -28.92 -21.99 -10.29
CA GLU A 32 -28.07 -23.03 -9.70
C GLU A 32 -27.02 -23.55 -10.68
N ALA A 33 -27.36 -23.68 -11.96
CA ALA A 33 -26.42 -24.06 -13.00
C ALA A 33 -25.32 -22.99 -13.18
N ALA A 34 -25.69 -21.71 -13.20
CA ALA A 34 -24.73 -20.61 -13.28
C ALA A 34 -23.75 -20.62 -12.10
N PHE A 35 -24.26 -20.79 -10.87
CA PHE A 35 -23.39 -20.90 -9.69
C PHE A 35 -22.43 -22.09 -9.74
N ARG A 36 -22.90 -23.26 -10.21
CA ARG A 36 -22.05 -24.45 -10.33
C ARG A 36 -20.89 -24.26 -11.31
N GLN A 37 -21.08 -23.43 -12.33
CA GLN A 37 -20.06 -23.12 -13.33
C GLN A 37 -19.18 -21.93 -12.94
N GLY A 38 -19.44 -21.26 -11.80
CA GLY A 38 -18.80 -20.00 -11.47
C GLY A 38 -19.12 -18.88 -12.48
N GLY A 39 -20.21 -19.02 -13.24
CA GLY A 39 -20.56 -18.12 -14.34
C GLY A 39 -21.48 -16.98 -13.92
N HIS A 40 -21.63 -16.01 -14.82
CA HIS A 40 -22.59 -14.92 -14.66
C HIS A 40 -24.00 -15.33 -15.09
N GLY A 41 -25.02 -14.76 -14.44
CA GLY A 41 -26.44 -15.01 -14.74
C GLY A 41 -27.25 -13.73 -14.82
N TYR A 42 -28.33 -13.74 -15.62
CA TYR A 42 -29.26 -12.60 -15.76
C TYR A 42 -30.71 -13.07 -15.57
N LEU A 43 -31.47 -12.36 -14.72
CA LEU A 43 -32.88 -12.67 -14.43
C LEU A 43 -33.81 -11.79 -15.27
N VAL A 44 -34.52 -12.41 -16.22
CA VAL A 44 -35.47 -11.73 -17.12
C VAL A 44 -36.90 -12.11 -16.77
N GLY A 45 -37.80 -11.13 -16.88
CA GLY A 45 -39.24 -11.33 -16.73
C GLY A 45 -39.97 -10.00 -16.61
N PRO A 46 -41.31 -10.00 -16.66
CA PRO A 46 -42.12 -8.78 -16.54
C PRO A 46 -41.88 -8.04 -15.22
N SER A 47 -42.27 -6.76 -15.19
CA SER A 47 -42.25 -5.96 -13.97
C SER A 47 -43.22 -6.53 -12.92
N GLY A 48 -42.98 -6.24 -11.64
CA GLY A 48 -43.87 -6.67 -10.54
C GLY A 48 -43.64 -8.08 -9.99
N LEU A 49 -42.85 -8.95 -10.64
CA LEU A 49 -42.56 -10.31 -10.14
C LEU A 49 -41.66 -10.39 -8.89
N GLY A 50 -41.13 -9.25 -8.43
CA GLY A 50 -40.24 -9.21 -7.27
C GLY A 50 -38.89 -9.90 -7.51
N LYS A 51 -38.41 -9.99 -8.76
CA LYS A 51 -37.18 -10.70 -9.16
C LYS A 51 -35.99 -10.41 -8.23
N ARG A 52 -35.70 -9.13 -7.99
CA ARG A 52 -34.64 -8.67 -7.08
C ARG A 52 -34.84 -9.19 -5.65
N LYS A 53 -36.04 -8.98 -5.09
CA LYS A 53 -36.38 -9.42 -3.73
C LYS A 53 -36.21 -10.93 -3.56
N ARG A 54 -36.66 -11.72 -4.56
CA ARG A 54 -36.53 -13.19 -4.57
C ARG A 54 -35.06 -13.63 -4.66
N LEU A 55 -34.28 -13.00 -5.53
CA LEU A 55 -32.85 -13.27 -5.67
C LEU A 55 -32.10 -12.98 -4.37
N LEU A 56 -32.28 -11.78 -3.79
CA LEU A 56 -31.61 -11.41 -2.54
C LEU A 56 -32.03 -12.34 -1.38
N ALA A 57 -33.31 -12.70 -1.28
CA ALA A 57 -33.78 -13.66 -0.29
C ALA A 57 -33.17 -15.06 -0.48
N TYR A 58 -32.92 -15.49 -1.72
CA TYR A 58 -32.25 -16.75 -2.02
C TYR A 58 -30.75 -16.73 -1.69
N LEU A 59 -30.09 -15.58 -1.86
CA LEU A 59 -28.65 -15.44 -1.61
C LEU A 59 -28.30 -15.22 -0.13
N LYS A 60 -29.24 -14.73 0.68
CA LYS A 60 -29.01 -14.33 2.08
C LYS A 60 -28.30 -15.39 2.93
N ASP A 61 -28.70 -16.65 2.82
CA ASP A 61 -28.18 -17.75 3.66
C ASP A 61 -27.23 -18.66 2.87
N ARG A 62 -26.80 -18.24 1.68
CA ARG A 62 -25.90 -19.03 0.84
C ARG A 62 -24.46 -18.88 1.35
N PRO A 63 -23.71 -19.99 1.53
CA PRO A 63 -22.32 -19.90 1.93
C PRO A 63 -21.45 -19.37 0.78
N PHE A 64 -20.58 -18.42 1.11
CA PHE A 64 -19.57 -17.87 0.22
C PHE A 64 -18.19 -17.91 0.91
N PRO A 65 -17.09 -18.07 0.16
CA PRO A 65 -15.75 -17.86 0.67
C PRO A 65 -15.62 -16.50 1.35
N LYS A 66 -15.09 -16.48 2.56
CA LYS A 66 -14.86 -15.27 3.34
C LYS A 66 -13.43 -14.78 3.21
N GLU A 67 -12.98 -14.66 1.97
CA GLU A 67 -11.62 -14.22 1.69
C GLU A 67 -11.48 -12.71 1.87
N GLU A 68 -10.38 -12.27 2.46
CA GLU A 68 -10.04 -10.88 2.64
C GLU A 68 -9.22 -10.38 1.46
N LEU A 69 -9.65 -9.25 0.88
CA LEU A 69 -8.94 -8.60 -0.22
C LEU A 69 -8.03 -7.51 0.34
N VAL A 70 -6.73 -7.70 0.20
CA VAL A 70 -5.70 -6.74 0.63
C VAL A 70 -4.96 -6.22 -0.58
N TYR A 71 -4.79 -4.90 -0.67
CA TYR A 71 -3.92 -4.26 -1.65
C TYR A 71 -2.57 -3.99 -1.02
N LEU A 72 -1.51 -4.46 -1.68
CA LEU A 72 -0.12 -4.29 -1.24
C LEU A 72 0.56 -3.26 -2.15
N PRO A 73 1.12 -2.16 -1.61
CA PRO A 73 1.83 -1.17 -2.42
C PRO A 73 3.20 -1.73 -2.85
N LEU A 74 3.62 -1.46 -4.08
CA LEU A 74 4.92 -1.87 -4.60
C LEU A 74 5.46 -0.78 -5.54
N GLY A 75 6.06 0.25 -4.96
CA GLY A 75 6.44 1.46 -5.69
C GLY A 75 5.20 2.24 -6.12
N GLU A 76 5.07 2.48 -7.43
CA GLU A 76 3.91 3.16 -8.03
C GLU A 76 2.75 2.21 -8.35
N GLU A 77 2.96 0.89 -8.21
CA GLU A 77 1.95 -0.13 -8.46
C GLU A 77 1.33 -0.64 -7.16
N ALA A 78 0.16 -1.27 -7.26
CA ALA A 78 -0.47 -1.98 -6.15
C ALA A 78 -0.96 -3.35 -6.61
N PHE A 79 -0.76 -4.35 -5.75
CA PHE A 79 -1.08 -5.74 -6.06
C PHE A 79 -2.20 -6.24 -5.15
N PRO A 80 -3.31 -6.75 -5.71
CA PRO A 80 -4.37 -7.36 -4.92
C PRO A 80 -3.93 -8.76 -4.45
N LEU A 81 -4.26 -9.08 -3.20
CA LEU A 81 -4.04 -10.39 -2.60
C LEU A 81 -5.32 -10.86 -1.91
N LEU A 82 -5.76 -12.06 -2.24
CA LEU A 82 -6.84 -12.74 -1.55
C LEU A 82 -6.27 -13.66 -0.48
N LEU A 83 -6.73 -13.46 0.75
CA LEU A 83 -6.29 -14.19 1.92
C LEU A 83 -7.49 -14.82 2.63
N PRO A 84 -7.33 -15.93 3.36
CA PRO A 84 -8.40 -16.46 4.21
C PRO A 84 -8.88 -15.44 5.25
N GLU A 85 -10.10 -15.64 5.78
CA GLU A 85 -10.69 -14.79 6.84
C GLU A 85 -9.70 -14.61 8.00
N GLY A 86 -9.50 -13.36 8.42
CA GLY A 86 -8.56 -12.95 9.47
C GLY A 86 -7.08 -12.86 9.05
N GLN A 87 -6.67 -13.46 7.94
CA GLN A 87 -5.26 -13.43 7.51
C GLN A 87 -4.87 -12.12 6.82
N GLY A 88 -5.79 -11.47 6.12
CA GLY A 88 -5.56 -10.14 5.55
C GLY A 88 -5.41 -9.09 6.63
N ARG A 89 -6.29 -9.08 7.63
CA ARG A 89 -6.17 -8.23 8.81
C ARG A 89 -4.83 -8.47 9.54
N ALA A 90 -4.47 -9.72 9.76
CA ALA A 90 -3.21 -10.06 10.43
C ALA A 90 -1.97 -9.66 9.62
N LEU A 91 -2.02 -9.68 8.28
CA LEU A 91 -0.94 -9.16 7.44
C LEU A 91 -0.79 -7.63 7.61
N VAL A 92 -1.91 -6.89 7.57
CA VAL A 92 -1.90 -5.43 7.74
C VAL A 92 -1.31 -5.05 9.11
N GLU A 93 -1.82 -5.64 10.19
CA GLU A 93 -1.32 -5.38 11.55
C GLU A 93 0.15 -5.77 11.72
N GLY A 94 0.56 -6.87 11.09
CA GLY A 94 1.95 -7.29 11.07
C GLY A 94 2.88 -6.27 10.41
N VAL A 95 2.45 -5.70 9.28
CA VAL A 95 3.22 -4.66 8.58
C VAL A 95 3.21 -3.34 9.35
N GLU A 96 2.08 -2.93 9.93
CA GLU A 96 2.01 -1.77 10.82
C GLU A 96 3.00 -1.91 11.98
N ALA A 97 3.07 -3.09 12.60
CA ALA A 97 4.03 -3.39 13.67
C ALA A 97 5.49 -3.40 13.19
N LEU A 98 5.77 -3.79 11.94
CA LEU A 98 7.11 -3.70 11.35
C LEU A 98 7.50 -2.23 11.13
N LEU A 99 6.62 -1.43 10.54
CA LEU A 99 6.87 -0.01 10.28
C LEU A 99 7.02 0.79 11.59
N ALA A 100 6.30 0.42 12.64
CA ALA A 100 6.40 1.05 13.96
C ALA A 100 7.77 0.86 14.62
N GLU A 101 8.58 -0.12 14.20
CA GLU A 101 9.97 -0.27 14.68
C GLU A 101 10.92 0.73 14.02
N PHE A 102 10.59 1.23 12.83
CA PHE A 102 11.42 2.17 12.10
C PHE A 102 11.21 3.59 12.65
N THR A 103 11.84 3.87 13.79
CA THR A 103 11.74 5.17 14.47
C THR A 103 13.11 5.85 14.58
N PRO A 104 13.16 7.19 14.72
CA PRO A 104 14.41 7.89 15.02
C PRO A 104 15.10 7.42 16.31
N ALA A 105 14.36 6.80 17.24
CA ALA A 105 14.90 6.26 18.48
C ALA A 105 15.85 5.07 18.24
N LEU A 106 15.66 4.33 17.16
CA LEU A 106 16.54 3.23 16.74
C LEU A 106 17.99 3.69 16.63
N PHE A 107 18.23 4.89 16.09
CA PHE A 107 19.56 5.47 15.91
C PHE A 107 20.02 6.33 17.10
N ARG A 108 19.32 6.26 18.24
CA ARG A 108 19.72 6.88 19.52
C ARG A 108 20.13 5.86 20.57
N GLU A 109 20.10 4.58 20.22
CA GLU A 109 20.60 3.47 21.01
C GLU A 109 22.09 3.65 21.36
N LYS A 110 22.47 3.37 22.63
CA LYS A 110 23.86 3.55 23.10
C LYS A 110 24.87 2.79 22.24
N GLY A 111 24.52 1.57 21.82
CA GLY A 111 25.39 0.75 20.98
C GLY A 111 25.66 1.37 19.61
N PHE A 112 24.63 1.94 18.97
CA PHE A 112 24.78 2.63 17.70
C PHE A 112 25.61 3.92 17.85
N LEU A 113 25.30 4.75 18.84
CA LEU A 113 26.03 6.01 19.07
C LEU A 113 27.51 5.77 19.36
N TYR A 114 27.83 4.73 20.15
CA TYR A 114 29.21 4.36 20.41
C TYR A 114 29.95 3.92 19.14
N ALA A 115 29.33 3.05 18.34
CA ALA A 115 29.92 2.58 17.08
C ALA A 115 30.10 3.73 16.07
N LYS A 116 29.12 4.64 15.98
CA LYS A 116 29.20 5.83 15.13
C LYS A 116 30.38 6.72 15.54
N ASN A 117 30.48 7.06 16.82
CA ASN A 117 31.56 7.90 17.34
C ASN A 117 32.95 7.26 17.10
N LEU A 118 33.06 5.93 17.17
CA LEU A 118 34.31 5.23 16.89
C LEU A 118 34.73 5.36 15.43
N VAL A 119 33.77 5.29 14.49
CA VAL A 119 34.01 5.50 13.06
C VAL A 119 34.46 6.94 12.82
N GLU A 120 33.71 7.92 13.33
CA GLU A 120 34.02 9.34 13.19
C GLU A 120 35.41 9.67 13.74
N ALA A 121 35.74 9.23 14.96
CA ALA A 121 37.03 9.48 15.58
C ALA A 121 38.23 8.83 14.85
N ARG A 122 38.01 7.74 14.11
CA ARG A 122 39.06 7.10 13.31
C ARG A 122 39.43 7.97 12.11
N TYR A 123 38.42 8.49 11.42
CA TYR A 123 38.61 9.31 10.22
C TYR A 123 38.96 10.76 10.55
N GLU A 124 38.52 11.28 11.70
CA GLU A 124 38.93 12.60 12.19
C GLU A 124 40.45 12.70 12.31
N LYS A 125 41.11 11.66 12.84
CA LYS A 125 42.58 11.59 12.90
C LYS A 125 43.26 11.61 11.53
N GLU A 126 42.65 10.96 10.53
CA GLU A 126 43.16 10.94 9.15
C GLU A 126 43.01 12.32 8.51
N ALA A 127 41.84 12.95 8.67
CA ALA A 127 41.57 14.31 8.19
C ALA A 127 42.50 15.33 8.86
N GLU A 128 42.66 15.28 10.18
CA GLU A 128 43.59 16.15 10.93
C GLU A 128 45.03 16.01 10.43
N ALA A 129 45.47 14.79 10.09
CA ALA A 129 46.80 14.56 9.55
C ALA A 129 47.00 15.20 8.16
N LEU A 130 46.00 15.11 7.28
CA LEU A 130 46.01 15.78 5.97
C LEU A 130 46.08 17.31 6.12
N LEU A 131 45.23 17.87 6.98
CA LEU A 131 45.18 19.32 7.22
C LEU A 131 46.47 19.84 7.86
N LYS A 132 47.03 19.08 8.82
CA LYS A 132 48.29 19.44 9.47
C LYS A 132 49.47 19.42 8.49
N ALA A 133 49.52 18.46 7.58
CA ALA A 133 50.55 18.42 6.54
C ALA A 133 50.47 19.64 5.61
N LEU A 134 49.26 20.00 5.14
CA LEU A 134 49.05 21.19 4.31
C LEU A 134 49.38 22.48 5.07
N ALA A 135 49.00 22.58 6.34
CA ALA A 135 49.26 23.76 7.16
C ALA A 135 50.78 23.99 7.36
N GLN A 136 51.56 22.94 7.63
CA GLN A 136 53.01 23.04 7.77
C GLN A 136 53.68 23.49 6.47
N GLU A 137 53.22 22.99 5.33
CA GLU A 137 53.74 23.38 4.02
C GLU A 137 53.37 24.83 3.70
N ALA A 138 52.11 25.23 3.95
CA ALA A 138 51.63 26.60 3.77
C ALA A 138 52.39 27.61 4.65
N GLU A 139 52.69 27.28 5.91
CA GLU A 139 53.49 28.11 6.80
C GLU A 139 54.88 28.39 6.24
N GLY A 140 55.50 27.40 5.58
CA GLY A 140 56.78 27.55 4.88
C GLY A 140 56.76 28.59 3.76
N TYR A 141 55.59 28.84 3.17
CA TYR A 141 55.35 29.86 2.15
C TYR A 141 54.71 31.16 2.71
N GLY A 142 54.49 31.26 4.02
CA GLY A 142 53.84 32.42 4.65
C GLY A 142 52.32 32.49 4.46
N PHE A 143 51.67 31.35 4.21
CA PHE A 143 50.23 31.19 4.13
C PHE A 143 49.71 30.44 5.36
N ALA A 144 48.49 30.76 5.79
CA ALA A 144 47.77 30.07 6.85
C ALA A 144 46.57 29.33 6.27
N LEU A 145 46.34 28.10 6.75
CA LEU A 145 45.16 27.31 6.40
C LEU A 145 43.95 27.78 7.21
N LEU A 146 42.84 28.00 6.52
CA LEU A 146 41.54 28.35 7.08
C LEU A 146 40.52 27.31 6.62
N GLU A 147 39.77 26.76 7.57
CA GLU A 147 38.61 25.92 7.30
C GLU A 147 37.36 26.78 7.43
N GLY A 148 36.63 26.96 6.33
CA GLY A 148 35.36 27.69 6.29
C GLY A 148 34.21 26.82 5.78
N GLU A 149 32.99 27.37 5.75
CA GLU A 149 31.80 26.66 5.25
C GLU A 149 31.92 26.26 3.77
N GLU A 150 32.68 27.02 2.97
CA GLU A 150 32.98 26.72 1.56
C GLU A 150 34.20 25.78 1.35
N GLY A 151 34.77 25.25 2.44
CA GLY A 151 35.91 24.31 2.40
C GLY A 151 37.24 24.92 2.83
N LEU A 152 38.33 24.26 2.41
CA LEU A 152 39.70 24.62 2.78
C LEU A 152 40.20 25.78 1.93
N ARG A 153 40.73 26.83 2.58
CA ARG A 153 41.31 28.00 1.92
C ARG A 153 42.67 28.35 2.53
N LEU A 154 43.58 28.83 1.70
CA LEU A 154 44.87 29.37 2.16
C LEU A 154 44.83 30.89 2.11
N SER A 155 45.27 31.55 3.18
CA SER A 155 45.34 33.02 3.30
C SER A 155 46.77 33.44 3.62
N GLY A 156 47.36 34.33 2.83
CA GLY A 156 48.76 34.74 3.00
C GLY A 156 49.10 36.03 2.26
N LYS A 157 50.35 36.48 2.43
CA LYS A 157 50.86 37.70 1.77
C LYS A 157 51.53 37.34 0.44
N GLY A 158 50.95 37.81 -0.68
CA GLY A 158 51.51 37.64 -2.03
C GLY A 158 50.75 36.61 -2.88
N PRO A 159 51.16 36.43 -4.16
CA PRO A 159 50.55 35.45 -5.05
C PRO A 159 50.88 34.01 -4.58
N MET A 160 49.92 33.09 -4.72
CA MET A 160 50.08 31.69 -4.32
C MET A 160 51.06 30.95 -5.26
N PRO A 161 52.08 30.26 -4.72
CA PRO A 161 52.98 29.42 -5.52
C PRO A 161 52.22 28.28 -6.22
N PRO A 162 52.61 27.89 -7.45
CA PRO A 162 51.95 26.81 -8.19
C PRO A 162 52.05 25.45 -7.47
N GLU A 163 53.15 25.20 -6.76
CA GLU A 163 53.34 23.98 -5.96
C GLU A 163 52.34 23.92 -4.81
N LEU A 164 52.14 25.03 -4.10
CA LEU A 164 51.20 25.13 -2.99
C LEU A 164 49.75 25.05 -3.48
N SER A 165 49.45 25.60 -4.66
CA SER A 165 48.14 25.48 -5.31
C SER A 165 47.82 24.03 -5.65
N ALA A 166 48.75 23.30 -6.27
CA ALA A 166 48.56 21.88 -6.59
C ALA A 166 48.37 21.04 -5.31
N LYS A 167 49.11 21.36 -4.25
CA LYS A 167 48.99 20.68 -2.95
C LYS A 167 47.65 20.93 -2.27
N LEU A 168 47.14 22.17 -2.35
CA LEU A 168 45.81 22.52 -1.85
C LEU A 168 44.75 21.70 -2.58
N GLU A 169 44.80 21.63 -3.91
CA GLU A 169 43.87 20.83 -4.71
C GLU A 169 43.91 19.33 -4.35
N GLU A 170 45.11 18.75 -4.25
CA GLU A 170 45.32 17.37 -3.81
C GLU A 170 44.71 17.13 -2.42
N THR A 171 44.96 18.05 -1.47
CA THR A 171 44.46 17.93 -0.10
C THR A 171 42.94 18.07 -0.04
N VAL A 172 42.34 18.98 -0.82
CA VAL A 172 40.89 19.13 -0.92
C VAL A 172 40.26 17.84 -1.45
N LEU A 173 40.81 17.23 -2.50
CA LEU A 173 40.31 15.97 -3.04
C LEU A 173 40.43 14.83 -2.02
N ALA A 174 41.58 14.71 -1.35
CA ALA A 174 41.79 13.71 -0.31
C ALA A 174 40.85 13.91 0.90
N TYR A 175 40.62 15.16 1.30
CA TYR A 175 39.70 15.50 2.39
C TYR A 175 38.24 15.18 2.05
N VAL A 176 37.81 15.48 0.81
CA VAL A 176 36.47 15.09 0.32
C VAL A 176 36.32 13.57 0.28
N ASP A 177 37.33 12.83 -0.18
CA ASP A 177 37.32 11.36 -0.17
C ASP A 177 37.22 10.79 1.25
N VAL A 178 37.98 11.33 2.22
CA VAL A 178 37.85 10.96 3.64
C VAL A 178 36.41 11.19 4.13
N ARG A 179 35.81 12.35 3.85
CA ARG A 179 34.41 12.63 4.23
C ARG A 179 33.42 11.66 3.58
N GLN A 180 33.56 11.36 2.29
CA GLN A 180 32.70 10.40 1.60
C GLN A 180 32.82 8.99 2.21
N ARG A 181 34.03 8.58 2.62
CA ARG A 181 34.24 7.30 3.32
C ARG A 181 33.58 7.26 4.68
N VAL A 182 33.66 8.36 5.45
CA VAL A 182 32.93 8.49 6.73
C VAL A 182 31.43 8.32 6.50
N GLU A 183 30.87 9.07 5.56
CA GLU A 183 29.43 9.02 5.24
C GLU A 183 29.01 7.61 4.81
N ALA A 184 29.79 6.96 3.92
CA ALA A 184 29.51 5.61 3.46
C ALA A 184 29.56 4.57 4.60
N GLU A 185 30.53 4.68 5.52
CA GLU A 185 30.64 3.75 6.65
C GLU A 185 29.57 3.98 7.71
N VAL A 186 29.22 5.24 7.99
CA VAL A 186 28.08 5.57 8.86
C VAL A 186 26.77 5.08 8.23
N ALA A 187 26.58 5.23 6.92
CA ALA A 187 25.43 4.69 6.20
C ALA A 187 25.36 3.16 6.28
N ALA A 188 26.49 2.47 6.10
CA ALA A 188 26.58 1.02 6.27
C ALA A 188 26.29 0.59 7.71
N LEU A 189 26.78 1.34 8.71
CA LEU A 189 26.50 1.12 10.12
C LEU A 189 25.00 1.27 10.43
N ARG A 190 24.36 2.34 9.93
CA ARG A 190 22.91 2.56 10.07
C ARG A 190 22.11 1.44 9.44
N ARG A 191 22.45 1.04 8.21
CA ARG A 191 21.82 -0.10 7.52
C ARG A 191 21.94 -1.38 8.34
N GLY A 192 23.15 -1.73 8.76
CA GLY A 192 23.41 -2.96 9.52
C GLY A 192 22.74 -2.94 10.90
N PHE A 193 22.60 -1.78 11.53
CA PHE A 193 21.82 -1.65 12.75
C PHE A 193 20.34 -1.89 12.46
N ALA A 194 19.74 -1.19 11.50
CA ALA A 194 18.34 -1.38 11.12
C ALA A 194 18.01 -2.82 10.71
N GLU A 195 18.91 -3.47 9.96
CA GLU A 195 18.76 -4.86 9.55
C GLU A 195 18.60 -5.81 10.75
N ARG A 196 19.37 -5.62 11.83
CA ARG A 196 19.27 -6.46 13.04
C ARG A 196 17.90 -6.40 13.70
N PHE A 197 17.20 -5.27 13.62
CA PHE A 197 15.89 -5.08 14.26
C PHE A 197 14.74 -5.45 13.32
N LEU A 198 14.83 -5.05 12.04
CA LEU A 198 13.74 -5.20 11.08
C LEU A 198 13.71 -6.60 10.46
N LEU A 199 14.87 -7.18 10.14
CA LEU A 199 14.95 -8.42 9.38
C LEU A 199 14.28 -9.62 10.09
N PRO A 200 14.44 -9.84 11.41
CA PRO A 200 13.76 -10.94 12.08
C PRO A 200 12.23 -10.86 11.97
N LYS A 201 11.66 -9.64 12.11
CA LYS A 201 10.22 -9.42 11.99
C LYS A 201 9.73 -9.57 10.55
N ALA A 202 10.47 -9.01 9.58
CA ALA A 202 10.16 -9.16 8.17
C ALA A 202 10.18 -10.63 7.72
N GLN A 203 11.17 -11.41 8.17
CA GLN A 203 11.24 -12.84 7.88
C GLN A 203 10.10 -13.63 8.51
N GLU A 204 9.69 -13.29 9.74
CA GLU A 204 8.52 -13.91 10.38
C GLU A 204 7.25 -13.66 9.57
N LEU A 205 7.02 -12.41 9.14
CA LEU A 205 5.89 -12.07 8.27
C LEU A 205 5.96 -12.80 6.94
N LYS A 206 7.15 -12.89 6.32
CA LYS A 206 7.34 -13.58 5.05
C LYS A 206 7.08 -15.08 5.16
N ARG A 207 7.47 -15.70 6.27
CA ARG A 207 7.17 -17.11 6.56
C ARG A 207 5.67 -17.33 6.72
N ARG A 208 4.97 -16.41 7.39
CA ARG A 208 3.52 -16.48 7.60
C ARG A 208 2.72 -16.19 6.33
N PHE A 209 3.20 -15.26 5.50
CA PHE A 209 2.54 -14.76 4.30
C PHE A 209 3.47 -14.83 3.07
N PRO A 210 3.79 -16.05 2.58
CA PRO A 210 4.70 -16.20 1.44
C PRO A 210 4.16 -15.54 0.16
N GLN A 211 2.82 -15.42 0.02
CA GLN A 211 2.21 -14.74 -1.14
C GLN A 211 2.51 -13.23 -1.16
N ALA A 212 2.77 -12.63 0.00
CA ALA A 212 3.18 -11.23 0.13
C ALA A 212 4.71 -11.05 0.06
N GLY A 213 5.47 -12.10 -0.23
CA GLY A 213 6.93 -12.11 -0.13
C GLY A 213 7.63 -11.00 -0.94
N ARG A 214 7.19 -10.75 -2.19
CA ARG A 214 7.75 -9.67 -3.03
C ARG A 214 7.54 -8.29 -2.39
N TYR A 215 6.37 -8.05 -1.81
CA TYR A 215 6.05 -6.82 -1.11
C TYR A 215 6.88 -6.67 0.18
N LEU A 216 7.00 -7.74 0.96
CA LEU A 216 7.77 -7.74 2.21
C LEU A 216 9.27 -7.56 1.97
N ASP A 217 9.80 -8.11 0.88
CA ASP A 217 11.20 -7.88 0.47
C ASP A 217 11.40 -6.41 0.07
N TRP A 218 10.47 -5.86 -0.72
CA TRP A 218 10.53 -4.47 -1.16
C TRP A 218 10.41 -3.47 -0.02
N ILE A 219 9.47 -3.65 0.91
CA ILE A 219 9.32 -2.74 2.05
C ILE A 219 10.54 -2.82 2.96
N THR A 220 11.11 -4.02 3.18
CA THR A 220 12.31 -4.20 3.99
C THR A 220 13.49 -3.46 3.36
N GLU A 221 13.74 -3.65 2.06
CA GLU A 221 14.83 -2.94 1.38
C GLU A 221 14.62 -1.43 1.38
N THR A 222 13.37 -0.97 1.24
CA THR A 222 13.02 0.46 1.31
C THR A 222 13.37 1.05 2.67
N LEU A 223 13.03 0.36 3.77
CA LEU A 223 13.39 0.79 5.13
C LEU A 223 14.90 0.78 5.35
N LEU A 224 15.62 -0.25 4.87
CA LEU A 224 17.07 -0.35 5.02
C LEU A 224 17.82 0.72 4.21
N ARG A 225 17.34 1.05 3.01
CA ARG A 225 17.85 2.15 2.21
C ARG A 225 17.61 3.49 2.91
N ALA A 226 16.39 3.72 3.41
CA ALA A 226 16.07 4.94 4.15
C ALA A 226 16.89 5.08 5.43
N ALA A 227 17.16 3.98 6.14
CA ALA A 227 18.08 3.95 7.27
C ALA A 227 19.48 4.43 6.89
N ALA A 228 20.02 3.92 5.79
CA ALA A 228 21.37 4.21 5.33
C ALA A 228 21.52 5.69 4.90
N LEU A 229 20.51 6.21 4.21
CA LEU A 229 20.53 7.56 3.61
C LEU A 229 19.91 8.64 4.50
N GLU A 230 19.41 8.28 5.69
CA GLU A 230 18.65 9.17 6.57
C GLU A 230 17.43 9.82 5.87
N GLU A 231 16.82 9.07 4.96
CA GLU A 231 15.69 9.55 4.15
C GLU A 231 14.38 9.51 4.96
N ALA A 232 13.63 10.61 4.92
CA ALA A 232 12.31 10.68 5.54
C ALA A 232 11.30 9.88 4.70
N LEU A 233 10.70 8.85 5.28
CA LEU A 233 9.70 8.01 4.61
C LEU A 233 8.28 8.48 4.88
N LYS A 234 7.46 8.51 3.83
CA LYS A 234 6.01 8.63 3.94
C LYS A 234 5.41 7.25 4.22
N LEU A 235 5.31 6.87 5.49
CA LEU A 235 4.88 5.54 5.92
C LEU A 235 3.49 5.15 5.38
N GLU A 236 2.60 6.14 5.19
CA GLU A 236 1.26 5.94 4.60
C GLU A 236 1.30 5.28 3.22
N LYS A 237 2.35 5.54 2.43
CA LYS A 237 2.54 4.97 1.10
C LYS A 237 3.01 3.51 1.13
N LEU A 238 3.60 3.09 2.24
CA LEU A 238 4.10 1.72 2.42
C LEU A 238 3.04 0.80 3.01
N LEU A 239 1.99 1.34 3.61
CA LEU A 239 0.97 0.58 4.30
C LEU A 239 0.07 -0.21 3.34
N PRO A 240 -0.17 -1.49 3.62
CA PRO A 240 -1.14 -2.28 2.88
C PRO A 240 -2.57 -1.85 3.26
N ARG A 241 -3.52 -2.07 2.36
CA ARG A 241 -4.92 -1.71 2.58
C ARG A 241 -5.84 -2.92 2.49
N LEU A 242 -6.49 -3.26 3.61
CA LEU A 242 -7.59 -4.20 3.63
C LEU A 242 -8.85 -3.51 3.05
N LEU A 243 -9.30 -3.97 1.87
CA LEU A 243 -10.47 -3.41 1.19
C LEU A 243 -11.77 -4.14 1.53
N VAL A 244 -11.67 -5.44 1.79
CA VAL A 244 -12.83 -6.30 2.10
C VAL A 244 -12.49 -7.20 3.26
N GLU A 245 -13.23 -7.05 4.35
CA GLU A 245 -13.12 -7.87 5.55
C GLU A 245 -14.05 -9.11 5.46
N GLY A 246 -13.90 -10.06 6.39
CA GLY A 246 -14.86 -11.15 6.57
C GLY A 246 -16.28 -10.61 6.79
N GLY A 247 -17.16 -10.71 5.79
CA GLY A 247 -18.47 -10.05 5.79
C GLY A 247 -19.40 -10.58 4.69
N ASP A 248 -20.58 -9.95 4.56
CA ASP A 248 -21.59 -10.33 3.56
C ASP A 248 -21.02 -10.18 2.14
N ARG A 249 -21.14 -11.27 1.36
CA ARG A 249 -20.61 -11.40 0.02
C ARG A 249 -21.66 -11.15 -1.06
N VAL A 250 -22.89 -10.84 -0.65
CA VAL A 250 -23.98 -10.48 -1.54
C VAL A 250 -24.12 -8.97 -1.60
N VAL A 251 -23.54 -8.37 -2.63
CA VAL A 251 -23.58 -6.92 -2.82
C VAL A 251 -24.65 -6.57 -3.83
N TYR A 252 -25.62 -5.74 -3.44
CA TYR A 252 -26.55 -5.10 -4.35
C TYR A 252 -26.15 -3.63 -4.54
N GLU A 253 -25.85 -3.23 -5.77
CA GLU A 253 -25.55 -1.82 -6.09
C GLU A 253 -26.73 -1.20 -6.87
N PRO A 254 -27.60 -0.40 -6.21
CA PRO A 254 -28.75 0.23 -6.86
C PRO A 254 -28.36 1.34 -7.85
N ASN A 255 -27.16 1.90 -7.70
CA ASN A 255 -26.65 2.95 -8.56
C ASN A 255 -25.29 2.52 -9.13
N PRO A 256 -25.27 1.64 -10.15
CA PRO A 256 -24.05 1.08 -10.71
C PRO A 256 -23.31 2.09 -11.60
N SER A 257 -22.93 3.24 -11.05
CA SER A 257 -22.02 4.19 -11.72
C SER A 257 -20.59 3.64 -11.75
N PRO A 258 -19.72 4.12 -12.65
CA PRO A 258 -18.34 3.66 -12.73
C PRO A 258 -17.62 3.73 -11.36
N GLU A 259 -17.69 4.87 -10.67
CA GLU A 259 -17.05 5.03 -9.36
C GLU A 259 -17.59 4.06 -8.30
N ARG A 260 -18.88 3.72 -8.34
CA ARG A 260 -19.49 2.83 -7.35
C ARG A 260 -19.22 1.37 -7.66
N LEU A 261 -19.02 0.99 -8.91
CA LEU A 261 -18.66 -0.37 -9.30
C LEU A 261 -17.17 -0.64 -9.13
N PHE A 262 -16.33 0.24 -9.68
CA PHE A 262 -14.88 0.06 -9.75
C PHE A 262 -14.14 0.70 -8.59
N GLY A 263 -14.77 1.58 -7.83
CA GLY A 263 -14.07 2.37 -6.82
C GLY A 263 -13.29 3.53 -7.46
N HIS A 264 -12.65 4.33 -6.61
CA HIS A 264 -11.83 5.45 -7.06
C HIS A 264 -10.72 5.75 -6.06
N LEU A 265 -9.66 6.39 -6.53
CA LEU A 265 -8.62 6.95 -5.68
C LEU A 265 -9.00 8.39 -5.30
N GLU A 266 -8.78 8.78 -4.07
CA GLU A 266 -8.81 10.19 -3.67
C GLU A 266 -7.39 10.78 -3.73
N TYR A 267 -7.30 12.11 -3.88
CA TYR A 267 -6.06 12.86 -3.76
C TYR A 267 -6.13 13.77 -2.55
N GLU A 268 -4.98 13.93 -1.91
CA GLU A 268 -4.76 14.93 -0.89
C GLU A 268 -3.70 15.93 -1.36
N MET A 269 -3.85 17.18 -0.94
CA MET A 269 -2.85 18.21 -1.21
C MET A 269 -1.83 18.20 -0.07
N GLN A 270 -0.62 17.76 -0.35
CA GLN A 270 0.48 17.69 0.61
C GLN A 270 1.64 18.53 0.08
N GLU A 271 2.04 19.55 0.84
CA GLU A 271 3.13 20.48 0.46
C GLU A 271 2.92 21.15 -0.92
N GLY A 272 1.67 21.41 -1.28
CA GLY A 272 1.33 22.02 -2.58
C GLY A 272 1.33 21.04 -3.77
N LEU A 273 1.65 19.76 -3.54
CA LEU A 273 1.59 18.70 -4.54
C LEU A 273 0.41 17.76 -4.26
N LEU A 274 -0.24 17.28 -5.33
CA LEU A 274 -1.25 16.23 -5.20
C LEU A 274 -0.55 14.90 -4.92
N SER A 275 -0.94 14.24 -3.83
CA SER A 275 -0.44 12.94 -3.42
C SER A 275 -1.59 11.95 -3.33
N THR A 276 -1.31 10.68 -3.63
CA THR A 276 -2.24 9.57 -3.40
C THR A 276 -1.49 8.39 -2.79
N HIS A 277 -2.23 7.55 -2.07
CA HIS A 277 -1.76 6.33 -1.43
C HIS A 277 -2.95 5.38 -1.22
N LEU A 278 -2.70 4.10 -0.91
CA LEU A 278 -3.78 3.10 -0.80
C LEU A 278 -4.80 3.39 0.32
N GLY A 279 -4.44 4.20 1.32
CA GLY A 279 -5.37 4.71 2.33
C GLY A 279 -6.51 5.56 1.73
N LEU A 280 -6.27 6.17 0.56
CA LEU A 280 -7.23 6.98 -0.19
C LEU A 280 -8.01 6.19 -1.24
N LEU A 281 -7.79 4.88 -1.35
CA LEU A 281 -8.57 4.01 -2.24
C LEU A 281 -9.96 3.74 -1.64
N ARG A 282 -11.00 4.15 -2.35
CA ARG A 282 -12.40 3.85 -2.03
C ARG A 282 -12.85 2.59 -2.78
N PRO A 283 -13.17 1.48 -2.08
CA PRO A 283 -13.53 0.24 -2.74
C PRO A 283 -14.91 0.31 -3.40
N GLY A 284 -14.96 -0.05 -4.68
CA GLY A 284 -16.21 -0.26 -5.43
C GLY A 284 -16.96 -1.55 -5.06
N ALA A 285 -18.15 -1.72 -5.65
CA ALA A 285 -19.01 -2.88 -5.45
C ALA A 285 -18.37 -4.17 -5.97
N LEU A 286 -17.55 -4.12 -7.02
CA LEU A 286 -16.79 -5.28 -7.49
C LEU A 286 -15.80 -5.77 -6.42
N HIS A 287 -15.07 -4.85 -5.79
CA HIS A 287 -14.20 -5.18 -4.66
C HIS A 287 -15.02 -5.83 -3.54
N ARG A 288 -16.08 -5.17 -3.06
CA ARG A 288 -16.90 -5.69 -1.94
C ARG A 288 -17.54 -7.05 -2.23
N ALA A 289 -17.84 -7.35 -3.49
CA ALA A 289 -18.44 -8.62 -3.90
C ALA A 289 -17.41 -9.75 -4.13
N THR A 290 -16.13 -9.53 -3.83
CA THR A 290 -15.08 -10.53 -4.05
C THR A 290 -15.36 -11.81 -3.26
N GLY A 291 -15.27 -12.96 -3.93
CA GLY A 291 -15.66 -14.27 -3.38
C GLY A 291 -17.18 -14.49 -3.31
N GLY A 292 -17.97 -13.58 -3.87
CA GLY A 292 -19.42 -13.49 -3.66
C GLY A 292 -20.25 -13.29 -4.92
N VAL A 293 -21.31 -12.48 -4.78
CA VAL A 293 -22.27 -12.14 -5.84
C VAL A 293 -22.53 -10.65 -5.86
N LEU A 294 -22.29 -10.03 -7.01
CA LEU A 294 -22.73 -8.68 -7.31
C LEU A 294 -24.06 -8.71 -8.06
N VAL A 295 -25.10 -8.10 -7.48
CA VAL A 295 -26.43 -7.96 -8.07
C VAL A 295 -26.59 -6.55 -8.61
N LEU A 296 -26.85 -6.46 -9.93
CA LEU A 296 -27.01 -5.20 -10.65
C LEU A 296 -28.34 -5.17 -11.41
N GLU A 297 -28.88 -3.96 -11.60
CA GLU A 297 -30.00 -3.74 -12.51
C GLU A 297 -29.47 -3.37 -13.90
N ALA A 298 -29.69 -4.23 -14.90
CA ALA A 298 -29.09 -4.09 -16.23
C ALA A 298 -29.35 -2.74 -16.90
N HIS A 299 -30.57 -2.20 -16.78
CA HIS A 299 -30.91 -0.89 -17.33
C HIS A 299 -30.08 0.24 -16.70
N ARG A 300 -29.82 0.18 -15.39
CA ARG A 300 -29.01 1.16 -14.68
C ARG A 300 -27.53 1.11 -15.09
N VAL A 301 -26.99 -0.10 -15.32
CA VAL A 301 -25.60 -0.27 -15.81
C VAL A 301 -25.41 0.41 -17.16
N TRP A 302 -26.42 0.33 -18.03
CA TRP A 302 -26.42 1.02 -19.32
C TRP A 302 -26.60 2.53 -19.16
N GLU A 303 -27.64 2.97 -18.43
CA GLU A 303 -27.97 4.39 -18.21
C GLU A 303 -26.81 5.19 -17.60
N LEU A 304 -26.05 4.58 -16.68
CA LEU A 304 -24.95 5.24 -15.97
C LEU A 304 -23.59 5.10 -16.68
N GLY A 305 -23.56 4.50 -17.89
CA GLY A 305 -22.34 4.40 -18.70
C GLY A 305 -21.31 3.36 -18.23
N SER A 306 -21.69 2.46 -17.33
CA SER A 306 -20.78 1.48 -16.74
C SER A 306 -20.55 0.22 -17.58
N TYR A 307 -21.41 -0.02 -18.58
CA TYR A 307 -21.41 -1.27 -19.35
C TYR A 307 -20.05 -1.57 -20.01
N THR A 308 -19.42 -0.59 -20.66
CA THR A 308 -18.15 -0.79 -21.38
C THR A 308 -17.02 -1.16 -20.42
N LEU A 309 -16.93 -0.44 -19.30
CA LEU A 309 -15.92 -0.72 -18.26
C LEU A 309 -16.15 -2.09 -17.61
N LEU A 310 -17.42 -2.44 -17.35
CA LEU A 310 -17.77 -3.72 -16.75
C LEU A 310 -17.45 -4.88 -17.70
N LYS A 311 -17.75 -4.73 -18.99
CA LYS A 311 -17.38 -5.71 -20.02
C LYS A 311 -15.87 -5.89 -20.09
N ARG A 312 -15.08 -4.80 -20.02
CA ARG A 312 -13.62 -4.86 -20.00
C ARG A 312 -13.12 -5.62 -18.78
N ALA A 313 -13.55 -5.23 -17.58
CA ALA A 313 -13.12 -5.83 -16.33
C ALA A 313 -13.45 -7.34 -16.25
N LEU A 314 -14.63 -7.75 -16.73
CA LEU A 314 -14.99 -9.16 -16.77
C LEU A 314 -14.22 -9.96 -17.84
N ALA A 315 -13.74 -9.30 -18.90
CA ALA A 315 -12.98 -9.95 -19.96
C ALA A 315 -11.48 -10.08 -19.63
N THR A 316 -10.93 -9.10 -18.90
CA THR A 316 -9.52 -9.10 -18.47
C THR A 316 -9.31 -9.69 -17.09
N GLU A 317 -10.39 -9.91 -16.32
CA GLU A 317 -10.36 -10.30 -14.90
C GLU A 317 -9.65 -9.26 -14.00
N GLU A 318 -9.59 -8.00 -14.47
CA GLU A 318 -8.91 -6.91 -13.79
C GLU A 318 -9.89 -5.79 -13.41
N VAL A 319 -9.73 -5.25 -12.20
CA VAL A 319 -10.50 -4.11 -11.70
C VAL A 319 -9.54 -2.93 -11.51
N GLU A 320 -9.65 -1.95 -12.39
CA GLU A 320 -8.94 -0.67 -12.26
C GLU A 320 -9.84 0.34 -11.53
N PRO A 321 -9.46 0.80 -10.33
CA PRO A 321 -10.13 1.93 -9.68
C PRO A 321 -10.02 3.17 -10.55
N LEU A 322 -11.05 4.00 -10.54
CA LEU A 322 -11.02 5.25 -11.29
C LEU A 322 -10.05 6.23 -10.65
N SER A 323 -9.14 6.76 -11.45
CA SER A 323 -8.44 7.99 -11.09
C SER A 323 -9.45 9.14 -11.19
N PRO A 324 -9.53 10.02 -10.18
CA PRO A 324 -10.40 11.17 -10.26
C PRO A 324 -9.86 12.06 -11.38
N ARG A 325 -10.78 12.66 -12.13
CA ARG A 325 -10.42 13.58 -13.21
C ARG A 325 -9.79 14.83 -12.57
N PRO A 326 -8.64 15.30 -13.08
CA PRO A 326 -8.00 16.52 -12.56
C PRO A 326 -8.89 17.75 -12.67
#